data_AF-A0A7S3FTB1-F1
#
_entry.id   AF-A0A7S3FTB1-F1
#
_cell.length_a   1.000
_cell.length_b   1.000
_cell.length_c   1.000
_cell.angle_alpha   90.00
_cell.angle_beta   90.00
_cell.angle_gamma   90.00
#
_symmetry.space_group_name_H-M   'P 1'
#
loop_
_entity.id
_entity.type
_entity.pdbx_description
1 polymer ?
#
loop_
_entity_poly.entity_id
_entity_poly.type
_entity_poly.pdbx_seq_one_letter_code
_entity_poly.pdbx_strand_id
1 'polypeptide(L)'
;MSTLNSEHIAFLGNSHASVNGWNKKLCFEARDTFFGCVDAQENGNKYRCPDEMYAYEMWCPNEFRSLHSHYREKRENDAAVYTREYLDKLNAEKALVVQGRFIRQ
;
A
#
# COMPACT_ATOMS: atom_id res chain seq x y z
N MET A 1 -34.51 -21.12 -24.63
CA MET A 1 -34.73 -19.81 -23.98
C MET A 1 -33.75 -19.70 -22.83
N SER A 2 -32.75 -18.84 -22.98
CA SER A 2 -31.63 -18.68 -22.08
C SER A 2 -31.90 -17.45 -21.20
N THR A 3 -31.95 -17.60 -19.89
CA THR A 3 -31.94 -16.47 -18.95
C THR A 3 -30.64 -16.47 -18.18
N LEU A 4 -29.73 -15.60 -18.63
CA LEU A 4 -28.53 -15.16 -17.91
C LEU A 4 -28.98 -14.41 -16.66
N ASN A 5 -28.77 -15.01 -15.48
CA ASN A 5 -28.89 -14.28 -14.22
C ASN A 5 -27.51 -13.83 -13.78
N SER A 6 -27.33 -12.51 -13.86
CA SER A 6 -26.22 -11.72 -13.37
C SER A 6 -25.88 -12.04 -11.91
N GLU A 7 -24.59 -12.26 -11.68
CA GLU A 7 -23.84 -11.55 -10.64
C GLU A 7 -24.36 -11.64 -9.20
N HIS A 8 -24.00 -12.72 -8.52
CA HIS A 8 -23.56 -12.61 -7.13
C HIS A 8 -22.38 -13.56 -6.93
N ILE A 9 -21.21 -13.12 -7.42
CA ILE A 9 -19.93 -13.61 -6.92
C ILE A 9 -19.94 -13.26 -5.44
N ALA A 10 -20.26 -14.24 -4.60
CA ALA A 10 -20.16 -14.14 -3.16
C ALA A 10 -18.68 -13.85 -2.84
N PHE A 11 -18.40 -12.57 -2.65
CA PHE A 11 -17.14 -12.06 -2.15
C PHE A 11 -16.88 -12.75 -0.82
N LEU A 12 -15.95 -13.72 -0.81
CA LEU A 12 -15.39 -14.37 0.37
C LEU A 12 -14.54 -13.36 1.18
N GLY A 13 -15.06 -12.16 1.39
CA GLY A 13 -14.53 -11.18 2.33
C GLY A 13 -15.10 -11.51 3.69
N ASN A 14 -14.40 -12.37 4.41
CA ASN A 14 -14.61 -12.57 5.84
C ASN A 14 -14.19 -11.28 6.57
N SER A 15 -15.01 -10.23 6.46
CA SER A 15 -14.66 -8.90 6.95
C SER A 15 -15.27 -8.73 8.33
N HIS A 16 -14.54 -9.14 9.38
CA HIS A 16 -14.81 -8.65 10.74
C HIS A 16 -14.88 -7.11 10.78
N ALA A 17 -14.24 -6.43 9.82
CA ALA A 17 -14.29 -4.99 9.60
C ALA A 17 -15.60 -4.48 8.97
N SER A 18 -16.40 -5.31 8.27
CA SER A 18 -17.72 -4.88 7.75
C SER A 18 -18.80 -4.85 8.83
N VAL A 19 -18.63 -5.66 9.89
CA VAL A 19 -19.59 -5.76 11.00
C VAL A 19 -19.25 -4.79 12.14
N ASN A 20 -17.96 -4.57 12.45
CA ASN A 20 -17.54 -3.75 13.61
C ASN A 20 -16.91 -2.40 13.24
N GLY A 21 -16.81 -2.09 11.95
CA GLY A 21 -16.02 -0.97 11.45
C GLY A 21 -14.52 -1.25 11.57
N TRP A 22 -13.74 -0.89 10.54
CA TRP A 22 -12.29 -1.04 10.63
C TRP A 22 -11.69 0.00 11.61
N ASN A 23 -10.81 -0.44 12.49
CA ASN A 23 -10.03 0.47 13.31
C ASN A 23 -8.76 0.84 12.53
N LYS A 24 -8.74 2.07 11.99
CA LYS A 24 -7.60 2.60 11.24
C LYS A 24 -6.28 2.41 11.99
N LYS A 25 -6.23 2.78 13.27
CA LYS A 25 -5.01 2.70 14.07
C LYS A 25 -4.47 1.28 14.13
N LEU A 26 -5.30 0.33 14.52
CA LEU A 26 -4.91 -1.08 14.63
C LEU A 26 -4.52 -1.67 13.28
N CYS A 27 -5.21 -1.28 12.20
CA CYS A 27 -4.85 -1.71 10.86
C CYS A 27 -3.49 -1.16 10.42
N PHE A 28 -3.20 0.13 10.64
CA PHE A 28 -1.90 0.71 10.32
C PHE A 28 -0.77 0.06 11.14
N GLU A 29 -1.00 -0.18 12.43
CA GLU A 29 -0.04 -0.88 13.29
C GLU A 29 0.21 -2.31 12.79
N ALA A 30 -0.85 -3.09 12.53
CA ALA A 30 -0.73 -4.45 12.01
C ALA A 30 -0.07 -4.52 10.62
N ARG A 31 -0.31 -3.52 9.76
CA ARG A 31 0.36 -3.40 8.47
C ARG A 31 1.86 -3.22 8.65
N ASP A 32 2.25 -2.30 9.53
CA ASP A 32 3.65 -1.93 9.72
C ASP A 32 4.44 -3.07 10.38
N THR A 33 3.82 -3.79 11.33
CA THR A 33 4.44 -5.00 11.90
C THR A 33 4.56 -6.12 10.87
N PHE A 34 3.52 -6.37 10.07
CA PHE A 34 3.56 -7.37 9.00
C PHE A 34 4.64 -7.06 7.97
N PHE A 35 4.67 -5.85 7.42
CA PHE A 35 5.69 -5.48 6.44
C PHE A 35 7.09 -5.46 7.06
N GLY A 36 7.25 -5.02 8.31
CA GLY A 36 8.52 -5.13 9.02
C GLY A 36 9.01 -6.58 9.15
N CYS A 37 8.11 -7.52 9.43
CA CYS A 37 8.47 -8.94 9.45
C CYS A 37 8.86 -9.45 8.06
N VAL A 38 8.09 -9.10 7.01
CA VAL A 38 8.40 -9.50 5.63
C VAL A 38 9.76 -8.96 5.18
N ASP A 39 10.07 -7.71 5.52
CA ASP A 39 11.32 -7.04 5.15
C ASP A 39 12.54 -7.64 5.86
N ALA A 40 12.35 -8.20 7.06
CA ALA A 40 13.38 -8.93 7.78
C ALA A 40 13.67 -10.33 7.20
N GLN A 41 12.79 -10.87 6.34
CA GLN A 41 13.02 -12.16 5.68
C GLN A 41 13.93 -11.98 4.46
N GLU A 42 14.94 -12.85 4.34
CA GLU A 42 15.92 -12.81 3.23
C GLU A 42 15.30 -12.82 1.82
N ASN A 43 14.12 -13.45 1.66
CA ASN A 43 13.43 -13.59 0.37
C ASN A 43 12.11 -12.78 0.31
N GLY A 44 11.81 -11.93 1.29
CA GLY A 44 10.52 -11.24 1.37
C GLY A 44 9.32 -12.20 1.46
N ASN A 45 9.52 -13.42 1.98
CA ASN A 45 8.47 -14.42 2.02
C ASN A 45 7.46 -14.13 3.13
N LYS A 46 6.31 -13.58 2.74
CA LYS A 46 5.19 -13.27 3.65
C LYS A 46 4.64 -14.44 4.45
N TYR A 47 4.78 -15.66 3.95
CA TYR A 47 4.28 -16.86 4.64
C TYR A 47 5.14 -17.26 5.83
N ARG A 48 6.29 -16.61 6.04
CA ARG A 48 7.12 -16.77 7.25
C ARG A 48 6.68 -15.88 8.40
N CYS A 49 5.69 -15.00 8.19
CA CYS A 49 5.12 -14.10 9.18
C CYS A 49 3.63 -14.41 9.41
N PRO A 50 3.26 -15.64 9.83
CA PRO A 50 1.87 -16.07 9.88
C PRO A 50 1.04 -15.28 10.91
N ASP A 51 1.63 -14.91 12.05
CA ASP A 51 0.94 -14.20 13.13
C ASP A 51 0.67 -12.75 12.72
N GLU A 52 1.66 -12.07 12.15
CA GLU A 52 1.52 -10.70 11.66
C GLU A 52 0.61 -10.64 10.43
N MET A 53 0.68 -11.65 9.55
CA MET A 53 -0.23 -11.78 8.43
C MET A 53 -1.66 -11.89 8.95
N TYR A 54 -1.93 -12.80 9.89
CA TYR A 54 -3.25 -12.98 10.48
C TYR A 54 -3.77 -11.68 11.12
N ALA A 55 -2.95 -10.98 11.90
CA ALA A 55 -3.31 -9.69 12.47
C ALA A 55 -3.66 -8.66 11.37
N TYR A 56 -2.88 -8.63 10.28
CA TYR A 56 -3.15 -7.76 9.15
C TYR A 56 -4.48 -8.09 8.46
N GLU A 57 -4.81 -9.37 8.27
CA GLU A 57 -6.10 -9.77 7.69
C GLU A 57 -7.29 -9.50 8.62
N MET A 58 -7.08 -9.64 9.92
CA MET A 58 -8.11 -9.42 10.94
C MET A 58 -8.47 -7.93 11.07
N TRP A 59 -7.46 -7.05 11.06
CA TRP A 59 -7.66 -5.62 11.32
C TRP A 59 -7.89 -4.79 10.04
N CYS A 60 -7.45 -5.25 8.87
CA CYS A 60 -7.50 -4.47 7.64
C CYS A 60 -8.46 -5.05 6.58
N PRO A 61 -9.35 -4.21 6.00
CA PRO A 61 -10.18 -4.57 4.86
C PRO A 61 -9.36 -5.00 3.63
N ASN A 62 -9.93 -5.88 2.81
CA ASN A 62 -9.29 -6.42 1.61
C ASN A 62 -8.84 -5.33 0.63
N GLU A 63 -9.66 -4.27 0.46
CA GLU A 63 -9.38 -3.15 -0.42
C GLU A 63 -8.13 -2.38 0.04
N PHE A 64 -8.03 -2.17 1.36
CA PHE A 64 -6.87 -1.54 1.96
C PHE A 64 -5.61 -2.39 1.76
N ARG A 65 -5.72 -3.70 1.98
CA ARG A 65 -4.59 -4.64 1.81
C ARG A 65 -4.10 -4.69 0.37
N SER A 66 -5.02 -4.76 -0.59
CA SER A 66 -4.72 -4.73 -2.02
C SER A 66 -4.01 -3.44 -2.43
N LEU A 67 -4.57 -2.28 -2.05
CA LEU A 67 -4.01 -0.97 -2.36
C LEU A 67 -2.61 -0.78 -1.78
N HIS A 68 -2.39 -1.16 -0.52
CA HIS A 68 -1.09 -1.03 0.12
C HIS A 68 -0.04 -2.00 -0.40
N SER A 69 -0.44 -3.18 -0.87
CA SER A 69 0.47 -4.10 -1.55
C SER A 69 0.98 -3.49 -2.86
N HIS A 70 0.09 -2.91 -3.67
CA HIS A 70 0.46 -2.19 -4.89
C HIS A 70 1.35 -0.96 -4.61
N TYR A 71 1.04 -0.17 -3.57
CA TYR A 71 1.90 0.96 -3.21
C TYR A 71 3.28 0.53 -2.72
N ARG A 72 3.38 -0.63 -2.08
CA ARG A 72 4.67 -1.18 -1.66
C ARG A 72 5.51 -1.57 -2.89
N GLU A 73 4.96 -2.37 -3.79
CA GLU A 73 5.62 -2.76 -5.04
C GLU A 73 6.06 -1.52 -5.84
N LYS A 74 5.17 -0.52 -5.95
CA LYS A 74 5.52 0.74 -6.62
C LYS A 74 6.69 1.45 -5.94
N ARG A 75 6.74 1.51 -4.61
CA ARG A 75 7.86 2.13 -3.88
C ARG A 75 9.17 1.36 -4.09
N GLU A 76 9.12 0.03 -4.11
CA GLU A 76 10.29 -0.81 -4.38
C GLU A 76 10.80 -0.58 -5.82
N ASN A 77 9.90 -0.54 -6.79
CA ASN A 77 10.23 -0.21 -8.18
C ASN A 77 10.78 1.21 -8.33
N ASP A 78 10.13 2.21 -7.72
CA ASP A 78 10.57 3.60 -7.76
C ASP A 78 11.95 3.75 -7.09
N ALA A 79 12.22 3.04 -6.00
CA ALA A 79 13.53 3.03 -5.35
C ALA A 79 14.63 2.39 -6.21
N ALA A 80 14.28 1.38 -7.01
CA ALA A 80 15.21 0.75 -7.94
C ALA A 80 15.47 1.60 -9.20
N VAL A 81 14.45 2.30 -9.70
CA VAL A 81 14.53 3.11 -10.94
C VAL A 81 15.15 4.48 -10.67
N TYR A 82 14.75 5.15 -9.59
CA TYR A 82 15.16 6.51 -9.32
C TYR A 82 16.33 6.55 -8.33
N THR A 83 17.55 6.64 -8.86
CA THR A 83 18.72 6.92 -8.04
C THR A 83 18.64 8.34 -7.47
N ARG A 84 19.24 8.55 -6.29
CA ARG A 84 19.29 9.87 -5.64
C ARG A 84 19.88 10.94 -6.57
N GLU A 85 20.94 10.59 -7.30
CA GLU A 85 21.58 11.49 -8.27
C GLU A 85 20.65 11.91 -9.41
N TYR A 86 19.80 11.00 -9.89
CA TYR A 86 18.82 11.30 -10.91
C TYR A 86 17.72 12.23 -10.39
N LEU A 87 17.24 11.99 -9.17
CA LEU A 87 16.26 12.85 -8.51
C LEU A 87 16.82 14.27 -8.24
N ASP A 88 18.08 14.35 -7.83
CA ASP A 88 18.76 15.64 -7.57
C ASP A 88 18.89 16.47 -8.86
N LYS A 89 19.21 15.83 -10.00
CA LYS A 89 19.24 16.48 -11.32
C LYS A 89 17.86 16.99 -11.74
N LEU A 90 16.82 16.15 -11.63
CA LEU A 90 15.44 16.55 -11.92
C LEU A 90 14.97 17.72 -11.04
N ASN A 91 15.33 17.71 -9.76
CA ASN A 91 14.98 18.80 -8.85
C ASN A 91 15.72 20.09 -9.20
N ALA A 92 17.00 20.01 -9.57
CA ALA A 92 17.78 21.16 -10.03
C ALA A 92 17.22 21.77 -11.32
N GLU A 93 16.83 20.94 -12.30
CA GLU A 93 16.21 21.39 -13.56
C GLU A 93 14.86 22.08 -13.32
N LYS A 94 14.04 21.54 -12.42
CA LYS A 94 12.73 22.13 -12.08
C LYS A 94 12.83 23.39 -11.23
N ALA A 95 13.86 23.53 -10.41
CA ALA A 95 14.07 24.71 -9.56
C ALA A 95 14.34 25.99 -10.39
N LEU A 96 14.91 25.85 -11.58
CA LEU A 96 15.23 26.99 -12.47
C LEU A 96 13.99 27.66 -13.10
N VAL A 97 12.81 27.02 -13.05
CA VAL A 97 11.58 27.54 -13.67
C VAL A 97 10.84 28.55 -12.77
N VAL A 98 11.31 28.82 -11.55
CA VAL A 98 10.73 29.85 -10.63
C VAL A 98 11.59 31.13 -10.58
N GLN A 99 12.12 31.56 -11.73
CA GLN A 99 12.59 32.95 -11.89
C GLN A 99 11.46 33.81 -12.48
N GLY A 100 10.45 34.10 -11.67
CA GLY A 100 9.32 34.94 -12.07
C GLY A 100 8.44 35.38 -10.91
N ARG A 101 8.91 36.38 -10.14
CA ARG A 101 8.19 37.17 -9.12
C ARG A 101 7.64 36.43 -7.89
N PHE A 102 8.31 36.63 -6.75
CA PHE A 102 7.63 36.68 -5.45
C PHE A 102 7.09 38.10 -5.23
N ILE A 103 5.77 38.30 -5.27
CA ILE A 103 5.13 39.52 -4.76
C ILE A 103 4.81 39.24 -3.29
N ARG A 104 5.54 39.89 -2.36
CA ARG A 104 5.12 40.00 -0.96
C ARG A 104 4.04 41.09 -0.89
N GLN A 105 2.85 40.76 -0.39
CA GLN A 105 1.93 41.74 0.19
C GLN A 105 2.30 41.97 1.64
#